data_AF-W1XKF4-F1
#
_entry.id   AF-W1XKF4-F1
#
_cell.length_a   1.000
_cell.length_b   1.000
_cell.length_c   1.000
_cell.angle_alpha   90.00
_cell.angle_beta   90.00
_cell.angle_gamma   90.00
#
_symmetry.space_group_name_H-M   'P 1'
#
loop_
_entity.id
_entity.type
_entity.pdbx_description
1 polymer ?
#
loop_
_entity_poly.entity_id
_entity_poly.type
_entity_poly.pdbx_seq_one_letter_code
_entity_poly.pdbx_strand_id
1 'polypeptide(L)'
;LGTDRSAREIVPEVVAAVKNIPVIAAGGVLDGHDIVEMLKIGASGVQMGSRFAASDECNASDELKKMYVRATNPEDIVLIQSPVGLPG
;
A
#
# COMPACT_ATOMS: atom_id res chain seq x y z
N LEU A 1 -7.55 0.26 -8.68
CA LEU A 1 -8.76 1.11 -8.85
C LEU A 1 -8.65 2.10 -10.02
N GLY A 2 -7.63 2.04 -10.88
CA GLY A 2 -7.53 2.93 -12.05
C GLY A 2 -7.57 4.43 -11.67
N THR A 3 -6.97 4.78 -10.54
CA THR A 3 -7.00 6.12 -9.96
C THR A 3 -5.63 6.46 -9.40
N ASP A 4 -5.26 7.73 -9.47
CA ASP A 4 -4.00 8.28 -8.94
C ASP A 4 -4.18 8.94 -7.57
N ARG A 5 -5.39 8.86 -7.00
CA ARG A 5 -5.71 9.41 -5.68
C ARG A 5 -5.14 8.52 -4.57
N SER A 6 -4.74 9.15 -3.47
CA SER A 6 -4.25 8.44 -2.29
C SER A 6 -5.33 7.55 -1.68
N ALA A 7 -4.94 6.39 -1.15
CA ALA A 7 -5.84 5.53 -0.38
C ALA A 7 -6.50 6.29 0.79
N ARG A 8 -5.77 7.22 1.42
CA ARG A 8 -6.28 8.05 2.52
C ARG A 8 -7.49 8.90 2.12
N GLU A 9 -7.57 9.30 0.86
CA GLU A 9 -8.69 10.10 0.34
C GLU A 9 -9.89 9.24 -0.04
N ILE A 10 -9.64 8.03 -0.58
CA ILE A 10 -10.70 7.18 -1.15
C ILE A 10 -11.38 6.34 -0.07
N VAL A 11 -10.66 5.91 0.96
CA VAL A 11 -11.19 5.02 2.00
C VAL A 11 -12.50 5.53 2.62
N PRO A 12 -12.63 6.81 3.04
CA PRO A 12 -13.90 7.32 3.58
C PRO A 12 -15.07 7.19 2.61
N GLU A 13 -14.85 7.49 1.33
CA GLU A 13 -15.87 7.42 0.27
C GLU A 13 -16.33 5.96 0.07
N VAL A 14 -15.39 5.03 0.04
CA VAL A 14 -15.68 3.60 -0.12
C VAL A 14 -16.44 3.06 1.08
N VAL A 15 -15.99 3.38 2.30
CA VAL A 15 -16.66 2.99 3.56
C VAL A 15 -18.11 3.47 3.56
N ALA A 16 -18.35 4.74 3.21
CA ALA A 16 -19.70 5.31 3.13
C ALA A 16 -20.58 4.62 2.07
N ALA A 17 -19.99 4.24 0.93
CA ALA A 17 -20.72 3.59 -0.16
C ALA A 17 -21.13 2.15 0.16
N VAL A 18 -20.26 1.36 0.78
CA VAL A 18 -20.49 -0.08 1.01
C VAL A 18 -21.20 -0.39 2.33
N LYS A 19 -21.20 0.55 3.28
CA LYS A 19 -21.87 0.52 4.59
C LYS A 19 -21.50 -0.68 5.48
N ASN A 20 -21.99 -1.88 5.18
CA ASN A 20 -21.91 -3.06 6.04
C ASN A 20 -20.78 -4.03 5.66
N ILE A 21 -20.00 -3.71 4.63
CA ILE A 21 -18.88 -4.53 4.18
C ILE A 21 -17.60 -4.00 4.84
N PRO A 22 -16.84 -4.82 5.58
CA PRO A 22 -15.55 -4.41 6.13
C PRO A 22 -14.59 -3.96 5.01
N VAL A 23 -14.01 -2.77 5.16
CA VAL A 23 -13.07 -2.21 4.20
C VAL A 23 -11.65 -2.36 4.74
N ILE A 24 -10.78 -3.03 3.98
CA ILE A 24 -9.36 -3.16 4.30
C ILE A 24 -8.58 -2.15 3.47
N ALA A 25 -7.98 -1.14 4.12
CA ALA A 25 -7.22 -0.10 3.43
C ALA A 25 -5.85 -0.63 2.98
N ALA A 26 -5.44 -0.33 1.75
CA ALA A 26 -4.16 -0.75 1.19
C ALA A 26 -3.51 0.41 0.44
N GLY A 27 -2.18 0.55 0.60
CA GLY A 27 -1.37 1.58 -0.04
C GLY A 27 -0.89 2.65 0.94
N GLY A 28 0.44 2.82 1.03
CA GLY A 28 1.07 3.86 1.84
C GLY A 28 0.91 3.69 3.36
N VAL A 29 0.79 2.45 3.85
CA VAL A 29 0.74 2.10 5.27
C VAL A 29 2.03 1.37 5.64
N LEU A 30 2.86 1.98 6.47
CA LEU A 30 4.18 1.47 6.83
C LEU A 30 4.31 1.15 8.32
N ASP A 31 3.69 1.91 9.21
CA ASP A 31 3.85 1.76 10.66
C ASP A 31 2.54 1.90 11.44
N GLY A 32 2.63 1.83 12.77
CA GLY A 32 1.47 1.92 13.65
C GLY A 32 0.71 3.24 13.55
N HIS A 33 1.38 4.35 13.22
CA HIS A 33 0.71 5.63 13.03
C HIS A 33 -0.20 5.58 11.80
N ASP A 34 0.30 5.07 10.67
CA ASP A 34 -0.49 4.92 9.45
C ASP A 34 -1.67 3.97 9.65
N ILE A 35 -1.49 2.90 10.42
CA ILE A 35 -2.57 1.97 10.78
C ILE A 35 -3.67 2.73 11.53
N VAL A 36 -3.29 3.47 12.58
CA VAL A 36 -4.26 4.24 13.38
C VAL A 36 -4.98 5.28 12.53
N GLU A 37 -4.28 5.96 11.62
CA GLU A 37 -4.87 6.91 10.69
C GLU A 37 -5.93 6.24 9.80
N MET A 38 -5.59 5.12 9.16
CA MET A 38 -6.52 4.38 8.29
C MET A 38 -7.76 3.88 9.05
N LEU A 39 -7.57 3.40 10.29
CA LEU A 39 -8.68 2.99 11.14
C LEU A 39 -9.58 4.18 11.53
N LYS A 40 -9.00 5.36 11.83
CA LYS A 40 -9.76 6.58 12.16
C LYS A 40 -10.65 7.06 11.01
N ILE A 41 -10.24 6.84 9.77
CA ILE A 41 -11.00 7.23 8.58
C ILE A 41 -12.02 6.16 8.13
N GLY A 42 -12.22 5.11 8.94
CA GLY A 42 -13.31 4.15 8.79
C GLY A 42 -12.90 2.78 8.23
N ALA A 43 -11.62 2.54 7.96
CA ALA A 43 -11.16 1.20 7.60
C ALA A 43 -11.35 0.22 8.76
N SER A 44 -11.68 -1.03 8.45
CA SER A 44 -11.77 -2.14 9.41
C SER A 44 -10.43 -2.84 9.63
N GLY A 45 -9.43 -2.53 8.81
CA GLY A 45 -8.08 -3.07 8.88
C GLY A 45 -7.21 -2.50 7.77
N VAL A 46 -5.95 -2.94 7.71
CA VAL A 46 -5.00 -2.54 6.66
C VAL A 46 -4.33 -3.75 6.00
N GLN A 47 -3.89 -3.58 4.76
CA GLN A 47 -3.00 -4.49 4.05
C GLN A 47 -1.66 -3.79 3.79
N MET A 48 -0.57 -4.43 4.21
CA MET A 48 0.79 -3.89 4.05
C MET A 48 1.61 -4.82 3.14
N GLY A 49 2.05 -4.30 2.00
CA GLY A 49 2.87 -5.05 1.03
C GLY A 49 4.36 -4.76 1.22
N SER A 50 4.83 -3.63 0.69
CA SER A 50 6.26 -3.25 0.67
C SER A 50 6.92 -3.31 2.05
N ARG A 51 6.19 -3.00 3.13
CA ARG A 51 6.70 -3.11 4.50
C ARG A 51 7.21 -4.50 4.87
N PHE A 52 6.60 -5.57 4.35
CA PHE A 52 6.99 -6.95 4.63
C PHE A 52 7.83 -7.59 3.51
N ALA A 53 7.97 -6.93 2.36
CA ALA A 53 8.74 -7.46 1.23
C ALA A 53 10.24 -7.62 1.55
N ALA A 54 10.76 -6.85 2.50
CA ALA A 54 12.15 -6.93 2.95
C ALA A 54 12.34 -7.74 4.26
N SER A 55 11.31 -8.46 4.74
CA SER A 55 11.41 -9.29 5.94
C SER A 55 12.32 -10.52 5.75
N ASP A 56 12.82 -11.08 6.85
CA ASP A 56 13.66 -12.28 6.82
C ASP A 56 12.91 -13.48 6.26
N GLU A 57 11.63 -13.64 6.59
CA GLU A 57 10.75 -14.72 6.17
C GLU A 57 10.29 -14.62 4.71
N CYS A 58 10.42 -13.45 4.08
CA CYS A 58 10.06 -13.28 2.67
C CYS A 58 10.98 -14.14 1.78
N ASN A 59 10.41 -14.87 0.82
CA ASN A 59 11.17 -15.74 -0.09
C ASN A 59 11.81 -14.97 -1.27
N ALA A 60 11.84 -13.64 -1.22
CA ALA A 60 12.57 -12.81 -2.18
C ALA A 60 14.09 -13.06 -2.04
N SER A 61 14.84 -12.85 -3.12
CA SER A 61 16.31 -12.91 -3.04
C SER A 61 16.84 -11.83 -2.10
N ASP A 62 17.96 -12.12 -1.43
CA ASP A 62 18.62 -11.15 -0.55
C ASP A 62 18.94 -9.85 -1.26
N GLU A 63 19.29 -9.91 -2.55
CA GLU A 63 19.56 -8.72 -3.35
C GLU A 63 18.30 -7.87 -3.55
N LEU A 64 17.13 -8.48 -3.77
CA LEU A 64 15.86 -7.74 -3.88
C LEU A 64 15.48 -7.11 -2.54
N LYS A 65 15.64 -7.84 -1.42
CA LYS A 65 15.39 -7.30 -0.07
C LYS A 65 16.31 -6.10 0.22
N LYS A 66 17.60 -6.20 -0.11
CA LYS A 66 18.55 -5.09 0.01
C LYS A 66 18.17 -3.91 -0.89
N MET A 67 17.64 -4.17 -2.07
CA MET A 67 17.12 -3.13 -2.97
C MET A 67 15.98 -2.34 -2.31
N TYR A 68 14.98 -3.02 -1.72
CA TYR A 68 13.90 -2.36 -0.97
C TYR A 68 14.42 -1.47 0.17
N VAL A 69 15.45 -1.92 0.90
CA VAL A 69 16.02 -1.17 2.03
C VAL A 69 16.85 0.03 1.56
N ARG A 70 17.47 -0.04 0.37
CA ARG A 70 18.29 1.05 -0.20
C ARG A 70 17.47 2.14 -0.88
N ALA A 71 16.26 1.83 -1.34
CA ALA A 71 15.36 2.78 -2.00
C ALA A 71 14.73 3.72 -0.95
N THR A 72 15.46 4.77 -0.57
CA THR A 72 15.05 5.71 0.48
C THR A 72 14.50 7.02 -0.07
N ASN A 73 14.64 7.28 -1.36
CA ASN A 73 14.19 8.52 -1.99
C ASN A 73 13.00 8.27 -2.93
N PRO A 74 12.08 9.23 -3.10
CA PRO A 74 10.94 9.09 -4.01
C PRO A 74 11.35 8.74 -5.45
N GLU A 75 12.46 9.30 -5.93
CA GLU A 75 13.01 9.06 -7.28
C GLU A 75 13.53 7.63 -7.49
N ASP A 76 13.77 6.86 -6.42
CA ASP A 76 14.14 5.45 -6.51
C ASP A 76 12.94 4.57 -6.92
N ILE A 77 11.72 5.14 -6.91
CA ILE A 77 10.47 4.45 -7.20
C ILE A 77 9.86 5.03 -8.48
N VAL A 78 9.64 4.18 -9.47
CA VAL A 78 9.04 4.57 -10.75
C VAL A 78 7.83 3.70 -11.06
N LEU A 79 6.82 4.30 -11.68
CA LEU A 79 5.69 3.58 -12.24
C LEU A 79 6.03 3.15 -13.67
N ILE A 80 5.92 1.86 -13.95
CA ILE A 80 6.11 1.30 -15.28
C ILE A 80 4.76 0.91 -15.90
N GLN A 81 4.66 1.04 -17.22
CA GLN A 81 3.49 0.56 -17.95
C GLN A 81 3.70 -0.90 -18.30
N SER A 82 2.85 -1.77 -17.77
CA SER A 82 2.91 -3.19 -18.07
C SER A 82 2.43 -3.49 -19.50
N PRO A 83 2.80 -4.64 -20.09
CA PRO A 83 2.36 -5.04 -21.43
C PRO A 83 0.83 -5.18 -21.59
N VAL A 84 0.09 -5.26 -20.48
CA VAL A 84 -1.38 -5.33 -20.45
C VAL A 84 -2.03 -3.97 -20.22
N GLY A 85 -1.27 -2.88 -20.28
CA GLY A 85 -1.77 -1.51 -20.17
C GLY A 85 -2.14 -1.09 -18.75
N LEU A 86 -1.68 -1.82 -17.73
CA LEU A 86 -1.85 -1.47 -16.33
C LEU A 86 -0.56 -0.84 -15.77
N PRO A 87 -0.65 0.26 -15.01
CA PRO A 87 0.49 0.78 -14.27
C PRO A 87 0.90 -0.20 -13.17
N GLY A 88 2.21 -0.40 -12.99
CA GLY A 88 2.79 -1.28 -11.97
C GLY A 88 4.23 -0.97 -11.69
#